data_AF-A0A1M5JZ23-F1
#
_entry.id   AF-A0A1M5JZ23-F1
#
_cell.length_a   1.000
_cell.length_b   1.000
_cell.length_c   1.000
_cell.angle_alpha   90.00
_cell.angle_beta   90.00
_cell.angle_gamma   90.00
#
_symmetry.space_group_name_H-M   'P 1'
#
loop_
_entity.id
_entity.type
_entity.pdbx_description
1 polymer ?
#
loop_
_entity_poly.entity_id
_entity_poly.type
_entity_poly.pdbx_seq_one_letter_code
_entity_poly.pdbx_strand_id
1 'polypeptide(L)'
;MQYWQFRLTVYQRHLEAWLNTIKQAAAGVVYLFPMAMPALLMLPLLALGVMADSATSTQQYCLALWGFLLLTHSWVILQKDGILATPYEHYHNGLPLSTAQRKVTTALLTVYASHVFVAGPILLFLIMAIGNVDLLLTEPVSMSLHQLFPIAAACLLSVQVIRLALFSRYPIIGLILGPLMTLPLLGEVAKPLVIIVWSGVLFAEQKIPAFRLGLPLLLKGLLRFFLQADIAQANKVMLRLISLLILLICAQVFMQAVNLDAAIAAGYLCSFFMAVLLGSKLLDTLQVKAQHQFYLDSLPVTRTTQSTLAVIYSTLYCIPLLALILWFDSFNLSHWVLLLALLVVTKVGILLSQKYFLIFPCCAAIVAWWVF
;
A
#
# COMPACT_ATOMS: atom_id res chain seq x y z
N MET A 1 2.66 28.38 25.34
CA MET A 1 2.44 27.77 24.01
C MET A 1 1.14 26.97 24.05
N GLN A 2 0.22 27.16 23.10
CA GLN A 2 -1.02 26.38 23.08
C GLN A 2 -0.69 24.91 22.75
N TYR A 3 -1.36 23.96 23.40
CA TYR A 3 -1.10 22.53 23.21
C TYR A 3 -1.21 22.08 21.74
N TRP A 4 -2.10 22.69 20.96
CA TRP A 4 -2.19 22.53 19.51
C TRP A 4 -0.89 22.89 18.78
N GLN A 5 -0.31 24.06 19.05
CA GLN A 5 0.93 24.53 18.41
C GLN A 5 2.10 23.60 18.72
N PHE A 6 2.19 23.13 19.96
CA PHE A 6 3.19 22.14 20.36
C PHE A 6 3.06 20.85 19.54
N ARG A 7 1.86 20.28 19.47
CA ARG A 7 1.61 19.03 18.73
C ARG A 7 1.84 19.20 17.23
N LEU A 8 1.47 20.33 16.66
CA LEU A 8 1.70 20.65 15.25
C LEU A 8 3.20 20.79 14.94
N THR A 9 3.98 21.39 15.82
CA THR A 9 5.44 21.50 15.67
C THR A 9 6.12 20.13 15.69
N VAL A 10 5.70 19.25 16.61
CA VAL A 10 6.20 17.87 16.69
C VAL A 10 5.88 17.11 15.40
N TYR A 11 4.66 17.24 14.90
CA TYR A 11 4.23 16.63 13.64
C TYR A 11 5.06 17.13 12.45
N GLN A 12 5.25 18.45 12.31
CA GLN A 12 6.05 19.04 11.23
C GLN A 12 7.50 18.56 11.22
N ARG A 13 8.15 18.50 12.38
CA ARG A 13 9.53 17.96 12.49
C ARG A 13 9.60 16.51 12.05
N HIS A 14 8.61 15.71 12.41
CA HIS A 14 8.55 14.31 11.98
C HIS A 14 8.37 14.20 10.46
N LEU A 15 7.52 15.04 9.88
CA LEU A 15 7.30 15.11 8.43
C LEU A 15 8.57 15.54 7.69
N GLU A 16 9.30 16.53 8.19
CA GLU A 16 10.58 16.98 7.62
C GLU A 16 11.64 15.88 7.66
N ALA A 17 11.77 15.19 8.80
CA ALA A 17 12.71 14.07 8.94
C ALA A 17 12.37 12.92 7.98
N TRP A 18 11.08 12.60 7.84
CA TRP A 18 10.60 11.59 6.90
C TRP A 18 10.87 11.99 5.45
N LEU A 19 10.57 13.23 5.07
CA LEU A 19 10.80 13.77 3.74
C LEU A 19 12.31 13.79 3.39
N ASN A 20 13.17 14.13 4.35
CA ASN A 20 14.61 14.05 4.18
C ASN A 20 15.10 12.60 4.03
N THR A 21 14.53 11.67 4.78
CA THR A 21 14.83 10.23 4.67
C THR A 21 14.44 9.70 3.29
N ILE A 22 13.27 10.10 2.76
CA ILE A 22 12.84 9.73 1.41
C ILE A 22 13.76 10.33 0.36
N LYS A 23 14.10 11.63 0.46
CA LYS A 23 15.04 12.27 -0.47
C LYS A 23 16.39 11.56 -0.50
N GLN A 24 16.89 11.12 0.65
CA GLN A 24 18.15 10.38 0.77
C GLN A 24 18.05 8.94 0.24
N ALA A 25 16.97 8.22 0.57
CA ALA A 25 16.72 6.87 0.07
C ALA A 25 16.46 6.84 -1.45
N ALA A 26 15.91 7.93 -1.99
CA ALA A 26 15.54 8.08 -3.38
C ALA A 26 16.63 8.73 -4.24
N ALA A 27 17.86 8.95 -3.76
CA ALA A 27 18.94 9.60 -4.51
C ALA A 27 19.24 8.96 -5.90
N GLY A 28 18.88 7.68 -6.12
CA GLY A 28 18.91 7.02 -7.44
C GLY A 28 17.57 7.01 -8.21
N VAL A 29 16.44 7.33 -7.58
CA VAL A 29 15.08 7.40 -8.15
C VAL A 29 14.63 8.86 -8.37
N VAL A 30 15.49 9.85 -8.06
CA VAL A 30 15.23 11.31 -8.15
C VAL A 30 14.69 11.76 -9.51
N TYR A 31 14.96 11.02 -10.59
CA TYR A 31 14.44 11.35 -11.91
C TYR A 31 12.99 10.90 -12.15
N LEU A 32 12.48 9.91 -11.41
CA LEU A 32 11.10 9.39 -11.54
C LEU A 32 10.16 9.92 -10.45
N PHE A 33 10.70 10.27 -9.27
CA PHE A 33 9.93 10.72 -8.11
C PHE A 33 9.12 12.03 -8.29
N PRO A 34 9.63 13.05 -9.00
CA PRO A 34 8.87 14.27 -9.27
C PRO A 34 7.62 14.03 -10.11
N MET A 35 7.58 12.97 -10.93
CA MET A 35 6.37 12.53 -11.64
C MET A 35 5.47 11.64 -10.76
N ALA A 36 6.07 10.82 -9.88
CA ALA A 36 5.31 9.94 -8.99
C ALA A 36 4.54 10.70 -7.90
N MET A 37 5.05 11.83 -7.39
CA MET A 37 4.38 12.61 -6.34
C MET A 37 3.04 13.23 -6.78
N PRO A 38 2.94 13.92 -7.94
CA PRO A 38 1.67 14.32 -8.51
C PRO A 38 0.75 13.13 -8.81
N ALA A 39 1.29 12.02 -9.35
CA ALA A 39 0.50 10.83 -9.62
C ALA A 39 -0.11 10.24 -8.33
N LEU A 40 0.62 10.23 -7.21
CA LEU A 40 0.14 9.79 -5.90
C LEU A 40 -0.99 10.69 -5.35
N LEU A 41 -1.03 11.97 -5.71
CA LEU A 41 -2.13 12.87 -5.36
C LEU A 41 -3.33 12.71 -6.32
N MET A 42 -3.07 12.42 -7.59
CA MET A 42 -4.11 12.22 -8.60
C MET A 42 -4.84 10.89 -8.45
N LEU A 43 -4.15 9.81 -8.05
CA LEU A 43 -4.75 8.48 -7.83
C LEU A 43 -5.97 8.49 -6.88
N PRO A 44 -5.90 9.09 -5.67
CA PRO A 44 -7.07 9.14 -4.80
C PRO A 44 -8.19 10.03 -5.35
N LEU A 45 -7.87 11.11 -6.07
CA LEU A 45 -8.88 11.96 -6.72
C LEU A 45 -9.59 11.21 -7.87
N LEU A 46 -8.83 10.46 -8.67
CA LEU A 46 -9.38 9.63 -9.74
C LEU A 46 -10.24 8.50 -9.16
N ALA A 47 -9.78 7.83 -8.11
CA ALA A 47 -10.57 6.82 -7.41
C ALA A 47 -11.88 7.40 -6.87
N LEU A 48 -11.85 8.62 -6.33
CA LEU A 48 -13.04 9.34 -5.88
C LEU A 48 -14.00 9.68 -7.03
N GLY A 49 -13.48 10.09 -8.18
CA GLY A 49 -14.29 10.31 -9.39
C GLY A 49 -14.99 9.02 -9.86
N VAL A 50 -14.28 7.89 -9.90
CA VAL A 50 -14.86 6.58 -10.22
C VAL A 50 -15.90 6.16 -9.18
N MET A 51 -15.65 6.39 -7.89
CA MET A 51 -16.62 6.06 -6.84
C MET A 51 -17.86 6.96 -6.86
N ALA A 52 -17.75 8.17 -7.41
CA ALA A 52 -18.85 9.13 -7.47
C ALA A 52 -19.81 8.88 -8.63
N ASP A 53 -19.34 8.27 -9.70
CA ASP A 53 -20.19 7.94 -10.84
C ASP A 53 -21.05 6.69 -10.57
N SER A 54 -22.37 6.90 -10.54
CA SER A 54 -23.36 5.85 -10.32
C SER A 54 -23.37 4.76 -11.42
N ALA A 55 -22.96 5.10 -12.65
CA ALA A 55 -22.97 4.21 -13.80
C ALA A 55 -21.80 3.22 -13.83
N THR A 56 -20.80 3.40 -12.95
CA THR A 56 -19.64 2.51 -12.87
C THR A 56 -20.03 1.08 -12.54
N SER A 57 -19.32 0.10 -13.10
CA SER A 57 -19.55 -1.31 -12.73
C SER A 57 -19.20 -1.57 -11.25
N THR A 58 -19.85 -2.57 -10.62
CA THR A 58 -19.53 -2.96 -9.23
C THR A 58 -18.05 -3.31 -9.07
N GLN A 59 -17.47 -4.01 -10.04
CA GLN A 59 -16.05 -4.40 -10.02
C GLN A 59 -15.11 -3.19 -10.02
N GLN A 60 -15.30 -2.24 -10.93
CA GLN A 60 -14.48 -1.02 -10.99
C GLN A 60 -14.64 -0.16 -9.74
N TYR A 61 -15.86 -0.02 -9.24
CA TYR A 61 -16.15 0.69 -8.00
C TYR A 61 -15.38 0.07 -6.81
N CYS A 62 -15.46 -1.25 -6.64
CA CYS A 62 -14.80 -1.96 -5.54
C CYS A 62 -13.27 -1.94 -5.66
N LEU A 63 -12.72 -2.04 -6.88
CA LEU A 63 -11.28 -1.88 -7.13
C LEU A 63 -10.80 -0.46 -6.77
N ALA A 64 -11.54 0.57 -7.18
CA ALA A 64 -11.23 1.96 -6.85
C ALA A 64 -11.31 2.22 -5.32
N LEU A 65 -12.36 1.72 -4.67
CA LEU A 65 -12.51 1.78 -3.22
C LEU A 65 -11.35 1.05 -2.52
N TRP A 66 -10.97 -0.13 -3.00
CA TRP A 66 -9.86 -0.89 -2.41
C TRP A 66 -8.53 -0.17 -2.51
N GLY A 67 -8.18 0.31 -3.71
CA GLY A 67 -6.97 1.10 -3.93
C GLY A 67 -6.97 2.36 -3.06
N PHE A 68 -8.11 3.05 -2.95
CA PHE A 68 -8.27 4.22 -2.10
C PHE A 68 -8.04 3.91 -0.60
N LEU A 69 -8.61 2.82 -0.09
CA LEU A 69 -8.43 2.41 1.31
C LEU A 69 -6.99 1.96 1.60
N LEU A 70 -6.35 1.25 0.66
CA LEU A 70 -4.93 0.86 0.76
C LEU A 70 -4.00 2.07 0.83
N LEU A 71 -4.24 3.07 -0.02
CA LEU A 71 -3.52 4.35 -0.01
C LEU A 71 -3.75 5.11 1.29
N THR A 72 -5.00 5.24 1.72
CA THR A 72 -5.38 5.91 2.97
C THR A 72 -4.67 5.28 4.17
N HIS A 73 -4.70 3.95 4.26
CA HIS A 73 -4.06 3.22 5.34
C HIS A 73 -2.54 3.42 5.36
N SER A 74 -1.90 3.32 4.19
CA SER A 74 -0.45 3.49 4.06
C SER A 74 -0.02 4.91 4.41
N TRP A 75 -0.76 5.91 3.94
CA TRP A 75 -0.51 7.31 4.21
C TRP A 75 -0.53 7.61 5.71
N VAL A 76 -1.54 7.11 6.43
CA VAL A 76 -1.67 7.32 7.87
C VAL A 76 -0.63 6.54 8.65
N ILE A 77 -0.27 5.31 8.26
CA ILE A 77 0.81 4.56 8.93
C ILE A 77 2.13 5.31 8.87
N LEU A 78 2.48 5.90 7.71
CA LEU A 78 3.74 6.64 7.55
C LEU A 78 3.81 7.87 8.45
N GLN A 79 2.66 8.43 8.83
CA GLN A 79 2.56 9.65 9.65
C GLN A 79 2.16 9.36 11.10
N LYS A 80 1.88 8.09 11.44
CA LYS A 80 1.33 7.65 12.73
C LYS A 80 2.16 8.15 13.91
N ASP A 81 3.48 8.00 13.85
CA ASP A 81 4.37 8.39 14.94
C ASP A 81 4.37 9.89 15.18
N GLY A 82 4.25 10.69 14.11
CA GLY A 82 4.04 12.14 14.19
C GLY A 82 2.65 12.51 14.72
N ILE A 83 1.60 11.83 14.27
CA ILE A 83 0.21 12.10 14.68
C ILE A 83 0.02 11.80 16.17
N LEU A 84 0.51 10.66 16.64
CA LEU A 84 0.40 10.22 18.04
C LEU A 84 1.49 10.81 18.94
N ALA A 85 2.52 11.44 18.36
CA ALA A 85 3.71 11.93 19.06
C ALA A 85 4.41 10.82 19.87
N THR A 86 4.50 9.61 19.31
CA THR A 86 5.12 8.44 19.98
C THR A 86 6.55 8.70 20.48
N PRO A 87 7.43 9.44 19.77
CA PRO A 87 8.78 9.72 20.29
C PRO A 87 8.80 10.62 21.53
N TYR A 88 7.70 11.35 21.77
CA TYR A 88 7.55 12.26 22.89
C TYR A 88 6.44 11.81 23.85
N GLU A 89 6.10 10.52 23.84
CA GLU A 89 4.96 9.98 24.60
C GLU A 89 5.05 10.30 26.10
N HIS A 90 6.22 10.13 26.72
CA HIS A 90 6.41 10.42 28.14
C HIS A 90 6.17 11.89 28.49
N TYR A 91 6.69 12.80 27.68
CA TYR A 91 6.47 14.23 27.87
C TYR A 91 5.00 14.60 27.59
N HIS A 92 4.43 14.04 26.52
CA HIS A 92 3.03 14.22 26.17
C HIS A 92 2.11 13.78 27.31
N ASN A 93 2.38 12.61 27.92
CA ASN A 93 1.61 12.06 29.03
C ASN A 93 1.77 12.87 30.32
N GLY A 94 2.93 13.49 30.58
CA GLY A 94 3.16 14.34 31.74
C GLY A 94 2.46 15.72 31.73
N LEU A 95 1.89 16.16 30.60
CA LEU A 95 1.21 17.46 30.52
C LEU A 95 -0.14 17.46 31.29
N PRO A 96 -0.48 18.52 32.05
CA PRO A 96 -1.73 18.64 32.80
C PRO A 96 -2.91 18.99 31.87
N LEU A 97 -3.25 18.08 30.96
CA LEU A 97 -4.28 18.24 29.94
C LEU A 97 -5.37 17.18 30.11
N SER A 98 -6.63 17.58 29.92
CA SER A 98 -7.75 16.64 29.98
C SER A 98 -7.69 15.62 28.83
N THR A 99 -8.22 14.43 29.07
CA THR A 99 -8.28 13.35 28.07
C THR A 99 -9.06 13.77 26.82
N ALA A 100 -10.11 14.59 26.99
CA ALA A 100 -10.88 15.16 25.89
C ALA A 100 -10.04 16.08 24.99
N GLN A 101 -9.28 17.02 25.59
CA GLN A 101 -8.40 17.90 24.82
C GLN A 101 -7.36 17.11 24.02
N ARG A 102 -6.79 16.05 24.60
CA ARG A 102 -5.83 15.17 23.91
C ARG A 102 -6.46 14.45 22.72
N LYS A 103 -7.68 13.90 22.89
CA LYS A 103 -8.43 13.22 21.82
C LYS A 103 -8.81 14.18 20.69
N VAL A 104 -9.35 15.35 21.02
CA VAL A 104 -9.74 16.38 20.02
C VAL A 104 -8.52 16.85 19.23
N THR A 105 -7.41 17.15 19.91
CA THR A 105 -6.17 17.59 19.25
C THR A 105 -5.63 16.49 18.33
N THR A 106 -5.68 15.22 18.75
CA THR A 106 -5.26 14.08 17.92
C THR A 106 -6.19 13.88 16.72
N ALA A 107 -7.50 14.05 16.89
CA ALA A 107 -8.46 14.00 15.79
C ALA A 107 -8.23 15.13 14.78
N LEU A 108 -8.03 16.36 15.24
CA LEU A 108 -7.70 17.50 14.38
C LEU A 108 -6.40 17.28 13.60
N LEU A 109 -5.35 16.77 14.26
CA LEU A 109 -4.11 16.39 13.60
C LEU A 109 -4.27 15.24 12.62
N THR A 110 -5.19 14.31 12.88
CA THR A 110 -5.48 13.21 11.96
C THR A 110 -6.18 13.70 10.70
N VAL A 111 -7.15 14.61 10.85
CA VAL A 111 -7.84 15.26 9.72
C VAL A 111 -6.85 16.10 8.92
N TYR A 112 -5.97 16.83 9.61
CA TYR A 112 -4.86 17.55 8.97
C TYR A 112 -3.91 16.59 8.27
N ALA A 113 -3.46 15.50 8.89
CA ALA A 113 -2.55 14.56 8.24
C ALA A 113 -3.17 13.88 7.00
N SER A 114 -4.48 13.58 7.06
CA SER A 114 -5.19 12.78 6.07
C SER A 114 -5.93 13.59 4.99
N HIS A 115 -5.72 14.92 4.92
CA HIS A 115 -6.37 15.91 4.02
C HIS A 115 -7.31 15.30 2.95
N VAL A 116 -6.77 14.92 1.78
CA VAL A 116 -7.54 14.46 0.61
C VAL A 116 -8.29 13.16 0.87
N PHE A 117 -7.77 12.27 1.71
CA PHE A 117 -8.37 10.97 2.01
C PHE A 117 -9.60 11.06 2.93
N VAL A 118 -9.74 12.15 3.68
CA VAL A 118 -10.93 12.41 4.53
C VAL A 118 -11.80 13.50 3.92
N ALA A 119 -11.21 14.64 3.59
CA ALA A 119 -11.94 15.78 3.04
C ALA A 119 -12.48 15.50 1.63
N GLY A 120 -11.78 14.71 0.81
CA GLY A 120 -12.21 14.37 -0.55
C GLY A 120 -13.57 13.65 -0.59
N PRO A 121 -13.71 12.48 0.05
CA PRO A 121 -15.00 11.79 0.15
C PRO A 121 -16.12 12.67 0.73
N ILE A 122 -15.83 13.44 1.79
CA ILE A 122 -16.83 14.29 2.46
C ILE A 122 -17.27 15.42 1.53
N LEU A 123 -16.34 16.10 0.85
CA LEU A 123 -16.64 17.19 -0.07
C LEU A 123 -17.47 16.67 -1.25
N LEU A 124 -17.10 15.54 -1.84
CA LEU A 124 -17.88 14.91 -2.91
C LEU A 124 -19.27 14.49 -2.45
N PHE A 125 -19.38 13.94 -1.24
CA PHE A 125 -20.67 13.62 -0.64
C PHE A 125 -21.54 14.87 -0.52
N LEU A 126 -20.99 15.99 -0.03
CA LEU A 126 -21.70 17.25 0.08
C LEU A 126 -22.10 17.81 -1.30
N ILE A 127 -21.20 17.78 -2.28
CA ILE A 127 -21.49 18.23 -3.65
C ILE A 127 -22.63 17.41 -4.26
N MET A 128 -22.62 16.09 -4.10
CA MET A 128 -23.68 15.22 -4.63
C MET A 128 -24.99 15.34 -3.86
N ALA A 129 -24.93 15.56 -2.54
CA ALA A 129 -26.12 15.83 -1.75
C ALA A 129 -26.77 17.15 -2.14
N ILE A 130 -25.97 18.20 -2.42
CA ILE A 130 -26.45 19.51 -2.88
C ILE A 130 -26.93 19.47 -4.33
N GLY A 131 -26.22 18.75 -5.21
CA GLY A 131 -26.56 18.64 -6.63
C GLY A 131 -27.84 17.84 -6.90
N ASN A 132 -28.20 16.93 -5.97
CA ASN A 132 -29.39 16.08 -6.09
C ASN A 132 -30.47 16.40 -5.05
N VAL A 133 -30.54 17.65 -4.54
CA VAL A 133 -31.53 18.05 -3.53
C VAL A 133 -32.96 17.81 -4.01
N ASP A 134 -33.25 18.12 -5.28
CA ASP A 134 -34.59 17.94 -5.84
C ASP A 134 -34.97 16.45 -5.93
N LEU A 135 -34.03 15.59 -6.34
CA LEU A 135 -34.18 14.13 -6.33
C LEU A 135 -34.37 13.58 -4.91
N LEU A 136 -33.60 14.08 -3.94
CA LEU A 136 -33.68 13.66 -2.53
C LEU A 136 -35.03 13.98 -1.88
N LEU A 137 -35.68 15.06 -2.31
CA LEU A 137 -36.95 15.53 -1.76
C LEU A 137 -38.18 14.94 -2.45
N THR A 138 -38.06 14.52 -3.72
CA THR A 138 -39.20 14.11 -4.54
C THR A 138 -39.28 12.61 -4.82
N GLU A 139 -38.15 11.91 -4.84
CA GLU A 139 -38.09 10.49 -5.21
C GLU A 139 -38.11 9.55 -3.99
N PRO A 140 -38.56 8.28 -4.19
CA PRO A 140 -38.56 7.29 -3.13
C PRO A 140 -37.15 7.08 -2.55
N VAL A 141 -37.09 6.96 -1.22
CA VAL A 141 -35.86 6.84 -0.43
C VAL A 141 -34.90 5.77 -0.96
N SER A 142 -35.41 4.70 -1.61
CA SER A 142 -34.60 3.65 -2.22
C SER A 142 -33.72 4.12 -3.38
N MET A 143 -34.22 5.01 -4.26
CA MET A 143 -33.44 5.54 -5.38
C MET A 143 -32.40 6.55 -4.92
N SER A 144 -32.77 7.42 -3.98
CA SER A 144 -31.87 8.39 -3.34
C SER A 144 -30.73 7.70 -2.56
N LEU A 145 -31.03 6.57 -1.89
CA LEU A 145 -30.02 5.75 -1.24
C LEU A 145 -29.07 5.13 -2.26
N HIS A 146 -29.55 4.60 -3.39
CA HIS A 146 -28.66 4.00 -4.39
C HIS A 146 -27.62 4.97 -4.98
N GLN A 147 -27.95 6.25 -5.11
CA GLN A 147 -27.05 7.26 -5.66
C GLN A 147 -26.02 7.79 -4.63
N LEU A 148 -26.42 7.97 -3.36
CA LEU A 148 -25.54 8.55 -2.33
C LEU A 148 -24.79 7.52 -1.48
N PHE A 149 -25.31 6.29 -1.40
CA PHE A 149 -24.73 5.22 -0.60
C PHE A 149 -23.26 4.91 -0.91
N PRO A 150 -22.80 4.89 -2.18
CA PRO A 150 -21.40 4.56 -2.50
C PRO A 150 -20.41 5.54 -1.84
N ILE A 151 -20.68 6.84 -1.93
CA ILE A 151 -19.78 7.86 -1.34
C ILE A 151 -19.93 7.93 0.17
N ALA A 152 -21.16 7.79 0.69
CA ALA A 152 -21.38 7.69 2.13
C ALA A 152 -20.59 6.52 2.74
N ALA A 153 -20.54 5.39 2.03
CA ALA A 153 -19.73 4.25 2.40
C ALA A 153 -18.23 4.54 2.35
N ALA A 154 -17.74 5.23 1.31
CA ALA A 154 -16.34 5.64 1.22
C ALA A 154 -15.93 6.55 2.39
N CYS A 155 -16.80 7.49 2.80
CA CYS A 155 -16.60 8.33 3.99
C CYS A 155 -16.50 7.49 5.28
N LEU A 156 -17.41 6.53 5.48
CA LEU A 156 -17.41 5.71 6.68
C LEU A 156 -16.18 4.80 6.72
N LEU A 157 -15.87 4.14 5.60
CA LEU A 157 -14.74 3.22 5.48
C LEU A 157 -13.40 3.94 5.62
N SER A 158 -13.25 5.16 5.06
CA SER A 158 -12.02 5.94 5.22
C SER A 158 -11.75 6.25 6.70
N VAL A 159 -12.76 6.71 7.44
CA VAL A 159 -12.64 6.96 8.89
C VAL A 159 -12.29 5.69 9.66
N GLN A 160 -12.91 4.54 9.32
CA GLN A 160 -12.58 3.26 9.97
C GLN A 160 -11.14 2.82 9.69
N VAL A 161 -10.68 2.92 8.44
CA VAL A 161 -9.33 2.54 8.04
C VAL A 161 -8.27 3.45 8.69
N ILE A 162 -8.55 4.75 8.80
CA ILE A 162 -7.68 5.70 9.51
C ILE A 162 -7.58 5.33 10.99
N ARG A 163 -8.72 5.02 11.62
CA ARG A 163 -8.75 4.58 13.01
C ARG A 163 -7.96 3.28 13.21
N LEU A 164 -8.09 2.33 12.29
CA LEU A 164 -7.32 1.07 12.28
C LEU A 164 -5.82 1.35 12.16
N ALA A 165 -5.41 2.22 11.23
CA ALA A 165 -4.00 2.59 11.05
C ALA A 165 -3.39 3.21 12.32
N LEU A 166 -4.12 4.12 12.97
CA LEU A 166 -3.65 4.83 14.15
C LEU A 166 -3.62 3.95 15.40
N PHE A 167 -4.71 3.25 15.70
CA PHE A 167 -4.92 2.66 17.03
C PHE A 167 -4.90 1.14 17.05
N SER A 168 -5.00 0.49 15.89
CA SER A 168 -5.01 -0.96 15.77
C SER A 168 -3.78 -1.49 15.03
N ARG A 169 -3.72 -2.81 14.89
CA ARG A 169 -2.80 -3.48 13.97
C ARG A 169 -3.31 -3.36 12.53
N TYR A 170 -2.40 -3.61 11.58
CA TYR A 170 -2.71 -3.63 10.15
C TYR A 170 -3.91 -4.57 9.89
N PRO A 171 -5.00 -4.10 9.28
CA PRO A 171 -6.20 -4.90 9.03
C PRO A 171 -5.97 -5.84 7.83
N ILE A 172 -5.27 -6.95 8.05
CA ILE A 172 -4.91 -7.90 6.99
C ILE A 172 -6.17 -8.56 6.42
N ILE A 173 -7.14 -8.90 7.28
CA ILE A 173 -8.36 -9.59 6.87
C ILE A 173 -9.24 -8.63 6.07
N GLY A 174 -9.53 -7.45 6.62
CA GLY A 174 -10.42 -6.48 5.99
C GLY A 174 -9.78 -5.75 4.81
N LEU A 175 -8.48 -5.45 4.82
CA LEU A 175 -7.86 -4.63 3.77
C LEU A 175 -7.10 -5.43 2.71
N ILE A 176 -6.71 -6.68 2.99
CA ILE A 176 -5.97 -7.52 2.02
C ILE A 176 -6.80 -8.74 1.63
N LEU A 177 -7.09 -9.65 2.57
CA LEU A 177 -7.71 -10.94 2.25
C LEU A 177 -9.16 -10.81 1.78
N GLY A 178 -9.98 -10.00 2.46
CA GLY A 178 -11.40 -9.80 2.15
C GLY A 178 -11.61 -9.33 0.71
N PRO A 179 -10.97 -8.23 0.29
CA PRO A 179 -11.05 -7.76 -1.10
C PRO A 179 -10.57 -8.83 -2.08
N LEU A 180 -9.42 -9.47 -1.82
CA LEU A 180 -8.87 -10.52 -2.69
C LEU A 180 -9.83 -11.69 -2.91
N MET A 181 -10.51 -12.15 -1.86
CA MET A 181 -11.45 -13.27 -1.93
C MET A 181 -12.79 -12.87 -2.58
N THR A 182 -13.18 -11.60 -2.46
CA THR A 182 -14.46 -11.11 -2.99
C THR A 182 -14.36 -10.68 -4.45
N LEU A 183 -13.17 -10.33 -4.96
CA LEU A 183 -12.90 -9.92 -6.35
C LEU A 183 -13.62 -10.76 -7.43
N PRO A 184 -13.51 -12.09 -7.47
CA PRO A 184 -14.15 -12.89 -8.52
C PRO A 184 -15.68 -12.87 -8.45
N LEU A 185 -16.26 -12.53 -7.28
CA LEU A 185 -17.70 -12.51 -7.04
C LEU A 185 -18.31 -11.13 -7.28
N LEU A 186 -17.50 -10.08 -7.53
CA LEU A 186 -17.99 -8.70 -7.62
C LEU A 186 -18.87 -8.43 -8.84
N GLY A 187 -18.79 -9.25 -9.88
CA GLY A 187 -19.62 -9.09 -11.09
C GLY A 187 -21.09 -9.45 -10.88
N GLU A 188 -21.38 -10.30 -9.89
CA GLU A 188 -22.71 -10.89 -9.69
C GLU A 188 -23.47 -10.28 -8.49
N VAL A 189 -22.77 -9.50 -7.65
CA VAL A 189 -23.31 -9.01 -6.38
C VAL A 189 -23.60 -7.50 -6.46
N ALA A 190 -24.71 -7.08 -5.85
CA ALA A 190 -25.06 -5.67 -5.75
C ALA A 190 -24.05 -4.88 -4.89
N LYS A 191 -23.63 -3.70 -5.38
CA LYS A 191 -22.69 -2.78 -4.69
C LYS A 191 -22.96 -2.61 -3.17
N PRO A 192 -24.22 -2.40 -2.72
CA PRO A 192 -24.48 -2.15 -1.31
C PRO A 192 -24.14 -3.33 -0.40
N LEU A 193 -24.38 -4.55 -0.87
CA LEU A 193 -24.13 -5.76 -0.10
C LEU A 193 -22.63 -5.96 0.13
N VAL A 194 -21.82 -5.77 -0.92
CA VAL A 194 -20.35 -5.86 -0.82
C VAL A 194 -19.82 -4.87 0.23
N ILE A 195 -20.29 -3.63 0.19
CA ILE A 195 -19.89 -2.58 1.13
C ILE A 195 -20.29 -2.94 2.58
N ILE A 196 -21.52 -3.42 2.80
CA ILE A 196 -21.99 -3.80 4.13
C ILE A 196 -21.13 -4.93 4.69
N VAL A 197 -20.89 -5.98 3.90
CA VAL A 197 -20.05 -7.11 4.31
C VAL A 197 -18.63 -6.62 4.63
N TRP A 198 -18.05 -5.80 3.76
CA TRP A 198 -16.69 -5.31 3.92
C TRP A 198 -16.52 -4.40 5.14
N SER A 199 -17.48 -3.50 5.38
CA SER A 199 -17.51 -2.70 6.61
C SER A 199 -17.63 -3.57 7.86
N GLY A 200 -18.49 -4.59 7.84
CA GLY A 200 -18.64 -5.55 8.93
C GLY A 200 -17.35 -6.31 9.24
N VAL A 201 -16.62 -6.74 8.22
CA VAL A 201 -15.31 -7.41 8.37
C VAL A 201 -14.29 -6.48 9.03
N LEU A 202 -14.19 -5.22 8.58
CA LEU A 202 -13.28 -4.23 9.19
C LEU A 202 -13.62 -3.94 10.66
N PHE A 203 -14.91 -3.92 11.02
CA PHE A 203 -15.33 -3.78 12.42
C PHE A 203 -15.03 -5.02 13.25
N ALA A 204 -15.25 -6.21 12.70
CA ALA A 204 -14.96 -7.47 13.40
C ALA A 204 -13.45 -7.61 13.67
N GLU A 205 -12.61 -7.24 12.71
CA GLU A 205 -11.15 -7.34 12.82
C GLU A 205 -10.58 -6.47 13.96
N GLN A 206 -11.23 -5.36 14.32
CA GLN A 206 -10.85 -4.54 15.48
C GLN A 206 -10.90 -5.32 16.81
N LYS A 207 -11.71 -6.38 16.88
CA LYS A 207 -11.91 -7.17 18.10
C LYS A 207 -11.08 -8.46 18.15
N ILE A 208 -10.43 -8.84 17.04
CA ILE A 208 -9.68 -10.10 16.98
C ILE A 208 -8.32 -9.91 17.67
N PRO A 209 -7.97 -10.73 18.68
CA PRO A 209 -6.66 -10.65 19.31
C PRO A 209 -5.56 -11.06 18.33
N ALA A 210 -4.39 -10.48 18.50
CA ALA A 210 -3.24 -10.72 17.67
C ALA A 210 -2.88 -12.21 17.56
N PHE A 211 -3.08 -12.79 16.38
CA PHE A 211 -2.59 -14.14 16.09
C PHE A 211 -1.06 -14.10 16.04
N ARG A 212 -0.40 -14.72 17.02
CA ARG A 212 1.04 -14.96 16.98
C ARG A 212 1.27 -16.22 16.18
N LEU A 213 1.59 -16.06 14.89
CA LEU A 213 2.13 -17.17 14.11
C LEU A 213 3.37 -17.69 14.83
N GLY A 214 3.28 -18.90 15.37
CA GLY A 214 4.46 -19.66 15.74
C GLY A 214 5.31 -19.78 14.48
N LEU A 215 6.52 -19.23 14.49
CA LEU A 215 7.48 -19.34 13.39
C LEU A 215 7.45 -20.79 12.90
N PRO A 216 7.07 -21.05 11.64
CA PRO A 216 6.91 -22.42 11.19
C PRO A 216 8.25 -23.14 11.35
N LEU A 217 8.21 -24.34 11.94
CA LEU A 217 9.36 -25.24 12.12
C LEU A 217 10.12 -25.54 10.81
N LEU A 218 9.52 -25.20 9.66
CA LEU A 218 9.98 -25.46 8.30
C LEU A 218 11.28 -24.76 7.93
N LEU A 219 11.59 -23.59 8.51
CA LEU A 219 12.82 -22.85 8.18
C LEU A 219 13.86 -23.00 9.27
N LYS A 220 15.03 -23.57 8.91
CA LYS A 220 16.19 -23.76 9.80
C LYS A 220 17.36 -22.89 9.34
N GLY A 221 18.23 -22.52 10.29
CA GLY A 221 19.47 -21.77 10.02
C GLY A 221 19.25 -20.34 9.53
N LEU A 222 20.05 -19.90 8.56
CA LEU A 222 20.08 -18.51 8.06
C LEU A 222 18.74 -18.05 7.43
N LEU A 223 17.94 -18.96 6.87
CA LEU A 223 16.63 -18.61 6.32
C LEU A 223 15.66 -18.17 7.43
N ARG A 224 15.73 -18.82 8.61
CA ARG A 224 14.93 -18.41 9.78
C ARG A 224 15.36 -17.04 10.29
N PHE A 225 16.66 -16.76 10.26
CA PHE A 225 17.20 -15.46 10.64
C PHE A 225 16.66 -14.34 9.73
N PHE A 226 16.65 -14.54 8.41
CA PHE A 226 16.05 -13.56 7.48
C PHE A 226 14.54 -13.41 7.68
N LEU A 227 13.81 -14.51 7.94
CA LEU A 227 12.38 -14.44 8.26
C LEU A 227 12.11 -13.65 9.55
N GLN A 228 12.92 -13.86 10.59
CA GLN A 228 12.80 -13.12 11.85
C GLN A 228 13.08 -11.62 11.65
N ALA A 229 14.07 -11.28 10.83
CA ALA A 229 14.35 -9.89 10.47
C ALA A 229 13.15 -9.23 9.74
N ASP A 230 12.47 -9.98 8.87
CA ASP A 230 11.29 -9.48 8.16
C ASP A 230 10.06 -9.31 9.06
N ILE A 231 9.87 -10.22 10.02
CA ILE A 231 8.81 -10.09 11.02
C ILE A 231 9.08 -8.88 11.93
N ALA A 232 10.35 -8.64 12.28
CA ALA A 232 10.76 -7.46 13.05
C ALA A 232 10.57 -6.15 12.26
N GLN A 233 10.75 -6.17 10.93
CA GLN A 233 10.59 -5.03 10.03
C GLN A 233 9.31 -5.10 9.19
N ALA A 234 8.17 -5.45 9.81
CA ALA A 234 6.90 -5.69 9.12
C ALA A 234 6.42 -4.52 8.24
N ASN A 235 6.74 -3.28 8.58
CA ASN A 235 6.32 -2.10 7.82
C ASN A 235 6.89 -2.10 6.39
N LYS A 236 8.14 -2.52 6.19
CA LYS A 236 8.77 -2.56 4.84
C LYS A 236 8.13 -3.63 3.97
N VAL A 237 7.86 -4.80 4.56
CA VAL A 237 7.16 -5.92 3.91
C VAL A 237 5.76 -5.48 3.49
N MET A 238 5.02 -4.82 4.38
CA MET A 238 3.68 -4.32 4.08
C MET A 238 3.69 -3.26 2.98
N LEU A 239 4.62 -2.31 3.00
CA LEU A 239 4.72 -1.29 1.96
C LEU A 239 4.93 -1.91 0.57
N ARG A 240 5.78 -2.95 0.47
CA ARG A 240 6.02 -3.68 -0.79
C ARG A 240 4.75 -4.39 -1.28
N LEU A 241 4.03 -5.06 -0.38
CA LEU A 241 2.76 -5.71 -0.71
C LEU A 241 1.70 -4.70 -1.17
N ILE A 242 1.55 -3.57 -0.47
CA ILE A 242 0.59 -2.54 -0.83
C ILE A 242 0.94 -1.90 -2.18
N SER A 243 2.22 -1.63 -2.41
CA SER A 243 2.69 -1.09 -3.69
C SER A 243 2.38 -2.05 -4.85
N LEU A 244 2.56 -3.35 -4.63
CA LEU A 244 2.19 -4.39 -5.58
C LEU A 244 0.68 -4.39 -5.84
N LEU A 245 -0.14 -4.36 -4.78
CA LEU A 245 -1.60 -4.34 -4.90
C LEU A 245 -2.10 -3.11 -5.67
N ILE A 246 -1.60 -1.91 -5.34
CA ILE A 246 -1.96 -0.69 -6.05
C ILE A 246 -1.57 -0.80 -7.53
N LEU A 247 -0.37 -1.31 -7.84
CA LEU A 247 0.07 -1.42 -9.22
C LEU A 247 -0.75 -2.47 -10.00
N LEU A 248 -1.20 -3.56 -9.36
CA LEU A 248 -2.12 -4.52 -9.96
C LEU A 248 -3.52 -3.94 -10.20
N ILE A 249 -4.06 -3.20 -9.23
CA ILE A 249 -5.36 -2.53 -9.37
C ILE A 249 -5.28 -1.52 -10.53
N CYS A 250 -4.25 -0.68 -10.57
CA CYS A 250 -4.05 0.28 -11.65
C CYS A 250 -3.87 -0.41 -13.01
N ALA A 251 -3.08 -1.48 -13.06
CA ALA A 251 -2.86 -2.25 -14.30
C ALA A 251 -4.17 -2.87 -14.80
N GLN A 252 -4.95 -3.48 -13.91
CA GLN A 252 -6.24 -4.09 -14.26
C GLN A 252 -7.24 -3.06 -14.77
N VAL A 253 -7.42 -1.95 -14.04
CA VAL A 253 -8.35 -0.88 -14.45
C VAL A 253 -7.92 -0.26 -15.79
N PHE A 254 -6.63 -0.01 -15.99
CA PHE A 254 -6.12 0.59 -17.21
C PHE A 254 -6.25 -0.36 -18.42
N MET A 255 -5.79 -1.60 -18.29
CA MET A 255 -5.78 -2.56 -19.41
C MET A 255 -7.19 -2.97 -19.85
N GLN A 256 -8.19 -2.89 -18.95
CA GLN A 256 -9.59 -3.12 -19.31
C GLN A 256 -10.23 -1.93 -20.04
N ALA A 257 -9.71 -0.72 -19.87
CA ALA A 257 -10.33 0.51 -20.38
C ALA A 257 -9.76 0.99 -21.73
N VAL A 258 -8.64 0.43 -22.18
CA VAL A 258 -7.86 0.93 -23.31
C VAL A 258 -7.78 -0.12 -24.42
N ASN A 259 -7.55 0.33 -25.66
CA ASN A 259 -7.30 -0.53 -26.82
C ASN A 259 -6.18 -1.56 -26.56
N LEU A 260 -6.30 -2.72 -27.21
CA LEU A 260 -5.45 -3.89 -26.99
C LEU A 260 -3.94 -3.61 -27.12
N ASP A 261 -3.52 -2.81 -28.12
CA ASP A 261 -2.10 -2.49 -28.32
C ASP A 261 -1.51 -1.68 -27.17
N ALA A 262 -2.26 -0.68 -26.69
CA ALA A 262 -1.84 0.14 -25.56
C ALA A 262 -1.94 -0.62 -24.22
N ALA A 263 -2.89 -1.57 -24.10
CA ALA A 263 -2.95 -2.49 -22.96
C ALA A 263 -1.73 -3.41 -22.90
N ILE A 264 -1.28 -3.95 -24.04
CA ILE A 264 -0.06 -4.78 -24.12
C ILE A 264 1.18 -3.98 -23.70
N ALA A 265 1.34 -2.77 -24.22
CA ALA A 265 2.45 -1.88 -23.88
C ALA A 265 2.45 -1.51 -22.39
N ALA A 266 1.28 -1.20 -21.82
CA ALA A 266 1.13 -0.96 -20.39
C ALA A 266 1.49 -2.20 -19.56
N GLY A 267 1.11 -3.40 -20.01
CA GLY A 267 1.48 -4.66 -19.38
C GLY A 267 3.00 -4.87 -19.31
N TYR A 268 3.76 -4.47 -20.33
CA TYR A 268 5.24 -4.51 -20.29
C TYR A 268 5.82 -3.55 -19.24
N LEU A 269 5.29 -2.32 -19.19
CA LEU A 269 5.70 -1.32 -18.20
C LEU A 269 5.34 -1.76 -16.76
N CYS A 270 4.16 -2.34 -16.56
CA CYS A 270 3.77 -2.94 -15.28
C CYS A 270 4.68 -4.12 -14.91
N SER A 271 5.02 -4.99 -15.86
CA SER A 271 5.94 -6.11 -15.66
C SER A 271 7.31 -5.62 -15.17
N PHE A 272 7.82 -4.53 -15.74
CA PHE A 272 9.07 -3.90 -15.30
C PHE A 272 8.99 -3.42 -13.86
N PHE A 273 7.97 -2.61 -13.50
CA PHE A 273 7.85 -2.09 -12.14
C PHE A 273 7.66 -3.20 -11.11
N MET A 274 6.86 -4.23 -11.41
CA MET A 274 6.69 -5.39 -10.54
C MET A 274 7.99 -6.17 -10.35
N ALA A 275 8.73 -6.43 -11.43
CA ALA A 275 10.00 -7.13 -11.37
C ALA A 275 11.03 -6.40 -10.50
N VAL A 276 11.14 -5.07 -10.65
CA VAL A 276 12.03 -4.24 -9.84
C VAL A 276 11.58 -4.22 -8.37
N LEU A 277 10.28 -4.07 -8.11
CA LEU A 277 9.71 -4.07 -6.77
C LEU A 277 9.97 -5.38 -6.03
N LEU A 278 9.74 -6.53 -6.69
CA LEU A 278 9.99 -7.86 -6.16
C LEU A 278 11.49 -8.12 -5.98
N GLY A 279 12.30 -7.78 -6.99
CA GLY A 279 13.76 -7.93 -6.97
C GLY A 279 14.42 -7.12 -5.85
N SER A 280 13.89 -5.94 -5.53
CA SER A 280 14.39 -5.09 -4.44
C SER A 280 14.43 -5.76 -3.07
N LYS A 281 13.66 -6.86 -2.87
CA LYS A 281 13.72 -7.64 -1.62
C LYS A 281 15.13 -8.12 -1.29
N LEU A 282 15.94 -8.40 -2.32
CA LEU A 282 17.31 -8.84 -2.13
C LEU A 282 18.15 -7.76 -1.42
N LEU A 283 17.92 -6.48 -1.69
CA LEU A 283 18.62 -5.38 -0.99
C LEU A 283 18.38 -5.41 0.51
N ASP A 284 17.13 -5.62 0.94
CA ASP A 284 16.79 -5.73 2.37
C ASP A 284 17.56 -6.89 3.02
N THR A 285 17.59 -8.05 2.35
CA THR A 285 18.27 -9.24 2.89
C THR A 285 19.78 -9.05 2.97
N LEU A 286 20.39 -8.37 1.99
CA LEU A 286 21.81 -8.03 2.00
C LEU A 286 22.13 -6.95 3.05
N GLN A 287 21.22 -6.00 3.29
CA GLN A 287 21.36 -5.01 4.35
C GLN A 287 21.33 -5.67 5.73
N VAL A 288 20.40 -6.60 5.96
CA VAL A 288 20.34 -7.39 7.21
C VAL A 288 21.63 -8.18 7.40
N LYS A 289 22.16 -8.80 6.33
CA LYS A 289 23.46 -9.48 6.33
C LYS A 289 24.60 -8.51 6.73
N ALA A 290 24.66 -7.33 6.13
CA ALA A 290 25.68 -6.33 6.43
C ALA A 290 25.61 -5.84 7.88
N GLN A 291 24.41 -5.62 8.42
CA GLN A 291 24.20 -5.21 9.81
C GLN A 291 24.66 -6.27 10.83
N HIS A 292 24.59 -7.56 10.47
CA HIS A 292 24.94 -8.67 11.35
C HIS A 292 26.22 -9.38 10.90
N GLN A 293 27.08 -8.71 10.14
CA GLN A 293 28.23 -9.32 9.49
C GLN A 293 29.17 -10.00 10.49
N PHE A 294 29.43 -9.40 11.65
CA PHE A 294 30.29 -9.99 12.69
C PHE A 294 29.76 -11.31 13.24
N TYR A 295 28.44 -11.44 13.40
CA TYR A 295 27.81 -12.69 13.82
C TYR A 295 27.83 -13.73 12.70
N LEU A 296 27.64 -13.30 11.45
CA LEU A 296 27.62 -14.22 10.31
C LEU A 296 29.03 -14.74 9.96
N ASP A 297 30.06 -13.93 10.15
CA ASP A 297 31.46 -14.32 9.94
C ASP A 297 31.97 -15.31 11.02
N SER A 298 31.29 -15.43 12.18
CA SER A 298 31.63 -16.43 13.20
C SER A 298 30.96 -17.79 12.99
N LEU A 299 30.00 -17.89 12.07
CA LEU A 299 29.36 -19.16 11.71
C LEU A 299 30.27 -19.97 10.77
N PRO A 300 30.21 -21.32 10.82
CA PRO A 300 31.00 -22.20 9.94
C PRO A 300 30.38 -22.28 8.52
N VAL A 301 30.08 -21.13 7.93
CA VAL A 301 29.36 -20.99 6.65
C VAL A 301 30.08 -19.94 5.80
N THR A 302 30.52 -20.34 4.60
CA THR A 302 31.26 -19.44 3.70
C THR A 302 30.42 -18.25 3.22
N ARG A 303 31.08 -17.11 2.93
CA ARG A 303 30.39 -15.90 2.43
C ARG A 303 29.62 -16.10 1.13
N THR A 304 30.07 -17.02 0.27
CA THR A 304 29.36 -17.42 -0.96
C THR A 304 28.05 -18.13 -0.61
N THR A 305 28.09 -19.13 0.27
CA THR A 305 26.88 -19.83 0.74
C THR A 305 25.88 -18.93 1.46
N GLN A 306 26.35 -17.92 2.21
CA GLN A 306 25.46 -16.92 2.82
C GLN A 306 24.74 -16.08 1.75
N SER A 307 25.44 -15.75 0.65
CA SER A 307 24.89 -14.92 -0.42
C SER A 307 23.91 -15.71 -1.29
N THR A 308 24.19 -16.98 -1.57
CA THR A 308 23.23 -17.86 -2.27
C THR A 308 21.96 -18.06 -1.44
N LEU A 309 22.08 -18.26 -0.12
CA LEU A 309 20.92 -18.38 0.77
C LEU A 309 20.10 -17.09 0.84
N ALA A 310 20.72 -15.90 0.78
CA ALA A 310 20.00 -14.63 0.69
C ALA A 310 19.19 -14.52 -0.61
N VAL A 311 19.77 -14.93 -1.75
CA VAL A 311 19.07 -14.97 -3.04
C VAL A 311 17.92 -15.97 -3.01
N ILE A 312 18.13 -17.18 -2.47
CA ILE A 312 17.09 -18.20 -2.32
C ILE A 312 15.95 -17.67 -1.46
N TYR A 313 16.25 -17.10 -0.29
CA TYR A 313 15.23 -16.51 0.59
C TYR A 313 14.44 -15.40 -0.10
N SER A 314 15.13 -14.46 -0.77
CA SER A 314 14.46 -13.38 -1.51
C SER A 314 13.54 -13.92 -2.61
N THR A 315 13.87 -15.06 -3.21
CA THR A 315 13.07 -15.72 -4.26
C THR A 315 11.86 -16.43 -3.67
N LEU A 316 12.05 -17.20 -2.58
CA LEU A 316 10.95 -17.83 -1.85
C LEU A 316 9.94 -16.79 -1.36
N TYR A 317 10.42 -15.63 -0.89
CA TYR A 317 9.57 -14.52 -0.47
C TYR A 317 8.72 -13.95 -1.62
N CYS A 318 9.22 -13.97 -2.86
CA CYS A 318 8.49 -13.48 -4.02
C CYS A 318 7.37 -14.44 -4.47
N ILE A 319 7.42 -15.73 -4.12
CA ILE A 319 6.42 -16.73 -4.55
C ILE A 319 4.97 -16.31 -4.23
N PRO A 320 4.60 -15.98 -2.97
CA PRO A 320 3.24 -15.55 -2.68
C PRO A 320 2.84 -14.26 -3.42
N LEU A 321 3.80 -13.38 -3.71
CA LEU A 321 3.55 -12.15 -4.45
C LEU A 321 3.33 -12.44 -5.95
N LEU A 322 4.09 -13.36 -6.55
CA LEU A 322 3.88 -13.83 -7.91
C LEU A 322 2.54 -14.56 -8.05
N ALA A 323 2.17 -15.38 -7.06
CA ALA A 323 0.85 -16.03 -7.02
C ALA A 323 -0.28 -14.99 -6.98
N LEU A 324 -0.06 -13.86 -6.30
CA LEU A 324 -1.01 -12.76 -6.28
C LEU A 324 -1.11 -12.02 -7.63
N ILE A 325 -0.01 -11.88 -8.38
CA ILE A 325 -0.06 -11.37 -9.77
C ILE A 325 -0.86 -12.33 -10.65
N LEU A 326 -0.65 -13.64 -10.50
CA LEU A 326 -1.41 -14.67 -11.22
C LEU A 326 -2.90 -14.62 -10.90
N TRP A 327 -3.26 -14.39 -9.64
CA TRP A 327 -4.65 -14.28 -9.21
C TRP A 327 -5.44 -13.16 -9.90
N PHE A 328 -4.79 -12.06 -10.27
CA PHE A 328 -5.43 -10.96 -10.99
C PHE A 328 -5.70 -11.27 -12.47
N ASP A 329 -5.01 -12.27 -13.02
CA ASP A 329 -5.15 -12.74 -14.41
C ASP A 329 -5.07 -11.64 -15.48
N SER A 330 -4.33 -10.56 -15.18
CA SER A 330 -4.24 -9.40 -16.07
C SER A 330 -3.12 -9.52 -17.11
N PHE A 331 -2.25 -10.52 -17.00
CA PHE A 331 -0.98 -10.60 -17.72
C PHE A 331 -0.97 -11.75 -18.73
N ASN A 332 -0.58 -11.45 -19.96
CA ASN A 332 -0.35 -12.44 -21.00
C ASN A 332 1.00 -13.16 -20.79
N LEU A 333 1.22 -14.25 -21.53
CA LEU A 333 2.46 -15.02 -21.45
C LEU A 333 3.71 -14.18 -21.73
N SER A 334 3.66 -13.22 -22.66
CA SER A 334 4.78 -12.31 -22.94
C SER A 334 5.11 -11.41 -21.74
N HIS A 335 4.09 -10.92 -21.02
CA HIS A 335 4.27 -10.13 -19.79
C HIS A 335 4.95 -10.97 -18.69
N TRP A 336 4.55 -12.23 -18.54
CA TRP A 336 5.18 -13.16 -17.58
C TRP A 336 6.64 -13.44 -17.89
N VAL A 337 6.97 -13.71 -19.16
CA VAL A 337 8.36 -13.96 -19.59
C VAL A 337 9.22 -12.73 -19.31
N LEU A 338 8.73 -11.53 -19.66
CA LEU A 338 9.43 -10.28 -19.39
C LEU A 338 9.61 -10.04 -17.89
N LEU A 339 8.57 -10.24 -17.08
CA LEU A 339 8.62 -10.07 -15.64
C LEU A 339 9.69 -10.96 -15.00
N LEU A 340 9.73 -12.25 -15.37
CA LEU A 340 10.70 -13.20 -14.82
C LEU A 340 12.14 -12.86 -15.27
N ALA A 341 12.32 -12.50 -16.54
CA ALA A 341 13.63 -12.08 -17.05
C ALA A 341 14.13 -10.83 -16.31
N LEU A 342 13.30 -9.80 -16.18
CA LEU A 342 13.64 -8.56 -15.47
C LEU A 342 13.87 -8.79 -13.97
N LEU A 343 13.17 -9.75 -13.35
CA LEU A 343 13.37 -10.10 -11.95
C LEU A 343 14.75 -10.73 -11.74
N VAL A 344 15.18 -11.62 -12.64
CA VAL A 344 16.54 -12.20 -12.62
C VAL A 344 17.59 -11.10 -12.84
N VAL A 345 17.42 -10.28 -13.88
CA VAL A 345 18.35 -9.18 -14.19
C VAL A 345 18.47 -8.20 -13.02
N THR A 346 17.36 -7.86 -12.37
CA THR A 346 17.36 -6.98 -11.19
C THR A 346 18.18 -7.59 -10.06
N LYS A 347 18.00 -8.89 -9.75
CA LYS A 347 18.76 -9.59 -8.70
C LYS A 347 20.24 -9.68 -9.03
N VAL A 348 20.59 -9.99 -10.28
CA VAL A 348 21.99 -10.01 -10.75
C VAL A 348 22.61 -8.61 -10.61
N GLY A 349 21.89 -7.56 -11.04
CA GLY A 349 22.33 -6.18 -10.89
C GLY A 349 22.58 -5.78 -9.43
N ILE A 350 21.71 -6.21 -8.50
CA ILE A 350 21.87 -5.98 -7.06
C ILE A 350 23.13 -6.67 -6.51
N LEU A 351 23.44 -7.89 -6.97
CA LEU A 351 24.63 -8.63 -6.54
C LEU A 351 25.92 -7.98 -7.06
N LEU A 352 25.90 -7.42 -8.28
CA LEU A 352 27.05 -6.77 -8.89
C LEU A 352 27.29 -5.36 -8.33
N SER A 353 26.22 -4.55 -8.18
CA SER A 353 26.31 -3.17 -7.71
C SER A 353 25.03 -2.72 -7.00
N GLN A 354 25.06 -2.68 -5.67
CA GLN A 354 23.91 -2.28 -4.85
C GLN A 354 23.49 -0.81 -5.08
N LYS A 355 24.42 0.08 -5.45
CA LYS A 355 24.12 1.52 -5.65
C LYS A 355 23.51 1.80 -7.01
N TYR A 356 23.92 1.06 -8.04
CA TYR A 356 23.55 1.31 -9.43
C TYR A 356 22.74 0.16 -10.03
N PHE A 357 22.08 -0.64 -9.18
CA PHE A 357 21.40 -1.86 -9.61
C PHE A 357 20.30 -1.60 -10.65
N LEU A 358 19.68 -0.41 -10.65
CA LEU A 358 18.63 -0.01 -11.59
C LEU A 358 19.11 0.11 -13.05
N ILE A 359 20.42 0.30 -13.29
CA ILE A 359 20.96 0.37 -14.65
C ILE A 359 20.68 -0.93 -15.40
N PHE A 360 20.85 -2.08 -14.74
CA PHE A 360 20.67 -3.40 -15.34
C PHE A 360 19.25 -3.67 -15.85
N PRO A 361 18.18 -3.59 -15.02
CA PRO A 361 16.82 -3.80 -15.50
C PRO A 361 16.39 -2.72 -16.51
N CYS A 362 16.89 -1.48 -16.42
CA CYS A 362 16.62 -0.45 -17.42
C CYS A 362 17.22 -0.82 -18.79
N CYS A 363 18.49 -1.23 -18.84
CA CYS A 363 19.11 -1.68 -20.09
C CYS A 363 18.39 -2.90 -20.67
N ALA A 364 18.02 -3.88 -19.82
CA ALA A 364 17.28 -5.06 -20.27
C ALA A 364 15.87 -4.72 -20.77
N ALA A 365 15.19 -3.77 -20.12
CA ALA A 365 13.87 -3.31 -20.56
C ALA A 365 13.95 -2.57 -21.91
N ILE A 366 14.98 -1.74 -22.13
CA ILE A 366 15.22 -1.11 -23.42
C ILE A 366 15.41 -2.19 -24.48
N VAL A 367 16.31 -3.16 -24.25
CA VAL A 367 16.54 -4.26 -25.21
C VAL A 367 15.27 -5.05 -25.48
N ALA A 368 14.48 -5.36 -24.45
CA ALA A 368 13.21 -6.07 -24.62
C ALA A 368 12.20 -5.27 -25.45
N TRP A 369 12.15 -3.94 -25.30
CA TRP A 369 11.29 -3.05 -26.09
C TRP A 369 11.66 -3.00 -27.58
N TRP A 370 12.90 -3.36 -27.94
CA TRP A 370 13.30 -3.47 -29.35
C TRP A 370 12.96 -4.84 -29.96
N VAL A 371 12.65 -5.84 -29.12
CA VAL A 371 12.40 -7.23 -29.54
C VAL A 371 10.90 -7.55 -29.58
N PHE A 372 10.11 -6.92 -28.71
CA PHE A 372 8.63 -7.00 -28.67
C PHE A 372 8.02 -5.74 -29.26
#